data_AF-A0A4R0GLF5-F1
#
_entry.id   AF-A0A4R0GLF5-F1
#
_cell.length_a   1.000
_cell.length_b   1.000
_cell.length_c   1.000
_cell.angle_alpha   90.00
_cell.angle_beta   90.00
_cell.angle_gamma   90.00
#
_symmetry.space_group_name_H-M   'P 1'
#
loop_
_entity.id
_entity.type
_entity.pdbx_description
1 polymer ?
#
loop_
_entity_poly.entity_id
_entity_poly.type
_entity_poly.pdbx_seq_one_letter_code
_entity_poly.pdbx_strand_id
1 'polypeptide(L)'
;MNEAKPQDGSTVKGYRTLGPKEIGDMNELKQVAREFNALLEKQKAWVADELSMTGNHSAEAHEAGRCLSIARTKMQEACMWACRAVARPDADC
;
A
#
# COMPACT_ATOMS: atom_id res chain seq x y z
N MET A 1 -15.69 20.26 -19.90
CA MET A 1 -14.80 20.55 -18.76
C MET A 1 -15.63 20.28 -17.52
N ASN A 2 -15.31 19.22 -16.76
CA ASN A 2 -16.05 18.88 -15.55
C ASN A 2 -15.30 19.53 -14.38
N GLU A 3 -15.87 20.57 -13.81
CA GLU A 3 -15.26 21.34 -12.73
C GLU A 3 -15.33 20.52 -11.43
N ALA A 4 -14.18 20.27 -10.83
CA ALA A 4 -14.12 19.63 -9.51
C ALA A 4 -14.79 20.56 -8.48
N LYS A 5 -15.77 20.04 -7.72
CA LYS A 5 -16.42 20.80 -6.65
C LYS A 5 -15.40 21.17 -5.56
N PRO A 6 -15.49 22.38 -4.97
CA PRO A 6 -14.66 22.78 -3.83
C PRO A 6 -14.88 21.81 -2.65
N GLN A 7 -13.80 21.44 -1.94
CA GLN A 7 -13.90 20.66 -0.71
C GLN A 7 -14.51 21.53 0.39
N ASP A 8 -15.83 21.50 0.50
CA ASP A 8 -16.66 22.31 1.41
C ASP A 8 -16.85 21.67 2.80
N GLY A 9 -16.14 20.58 3.09
CA GLY A 9 -16.29 19.84 4.34
C GLY A 9 -17.61 19.08 4.46
N SER A 10 -18.42 18.99 3.39
CA SER A 10 -19.55 18.06 3.35
C SER A 10 -19.05 16.62 3.48
N THR A 11 -19.86 15.79 4.16
CA THR A 11 -19.59 14.35 4.33
C THR A 11 -19.17 13.78 2.98
N VAL A 12 -18.01 13.15 2.89
CA VAL A 12 -17.50 12.55 1.64
C VAL A 12 -18.59 11.66 1.05
N LYS A 13 -19.32 12.20 0.06
CA LYS A 13 -20.37 11.50 -0.67
C LYS A 13 -19.70 10.71 -1.78
N GLY A 14 -19.93 9.40 -1.83
CA GLY A 14 -19.34 8.51 -2.84
C GLY A 14 -18.92 7.14 -2.30
N TYR A 15 -18.80 6.99 -0.97
CA TYR A 15 -18.66 5.68 -0.35
C TYR A 15 -20.04 5.15 0.06
N ARG A 16 -20.46 4.07 -0.58
CA ARG A 16 -21.62 3.29 -0.11
C ARG A 16 -21.39 2.79 1.31
N THR A 17 -22.47 2.60 2.07
CA THR A 17 -22.39 1.89 3.35
C THR A 17 -21.94 0.45 3.11
N LEU A 18 -20.89 0.03 3.81
CA LEU A 18 -20.37 -1.33 3.74
C LEU A 18 -21.17 -2.25 4.67
N GLY A 19 -21.54 -3.42 4.17
CA GLY A 19 -22.08 -4.49 4.99
C GLY A 19 -20.98 -5.15 5.84
N PRO A 20 -21.37 -5.92 6.89
CA PRO A 20 -20.41 -6.57 7.79
C PRO A 20 -19.38 -7.45 7.07
N LYS A 21 -19.81 -8.20 6.05
CA LYS A 21 -18.90 -9.03 5.23
C LYS A 21 -17.82 -8.19 4.55
N GLU A 22 -18.21 -7.06 3.98
CA GLU A 22 -17.32 -6.21 3.17
C GLU A 22 -16.31 -5.47 4.05
N ILE A 23 -16.72 -5.12 5.28
CA ILE A 23 -15.82 -4.63 6.32
C ILE A 23 -14.80 -5.72 6.68
N GLY A 24 -15.26 -6.97 6.85
CA GLY A 24 -14.40 -8.14 7.09
C GLY A 24 -13.37 -8.32 5.98
N ASP A 25 -13.83 -8.47 4.74
CA ASP A 25 -12.99 -8.65 3.55
C ASP A 25 -11.95 -7.50 3.43
N MET A 26 -12.35 -6.25 3.66
CA MET A 26 -11.45 -5.10 3.61
C MET A 26 -10.38 -5.14 4.71
N ASN A 27 -10.75 -5.57 5.92
CA ASN A 27 -9.82 -5.68 7.02
C ASN A 27 -8.79 -6.79 6.80
N GLU A 28 -9.21 -7.92 6.22
CA GLU A 28 -8.31 -9.01 5.82
C GLU A 28 -7.29 -8.55 4.78
N LEU A 29 -7.74 -7.86 3.72
CA LEU A 29 -6.85 -7.29 2.71
C LEU A 29 -5.83 -6.33 3.31
N LYS A 30 -6.28 -5.43 4.20
CA LYS A 30 -5.39 -4.50 4.91
C LYS A 30 -4.43 -5.22 5.85
N GLN A 31 -4.85 -6.34 6.45
CA GLN A 31 -4.01 -7.13 7.33
C GLN A 31 -2.86 -7.79 6.57
N VAL A 32 -3.16 -8.42 5.42
CA VAL A 32 -2.13 -9.00 4.54
C VAL A 32 -1.14 -7.94 4.08
N ALA A 33 -1.62 -6.74 3.74
CA ALA A 33 -0.73 -5.63 3.37
C ALA A 33 0.20 -5.18 4.51
N ARG A 34 -0.30 -5.15 5.75
CA ARG A 34 0.52 -4.83 6.92
C ARG A 34 1.58 -5.90 7.18
N GLU A 35 1.19 -7.16 7.12
CA GLU A 35 2.09 -8.30 7.32
C GLU A 35 3.19 -8.34 6.27
N PHE A 36 2.84 -8.18 4.99
CA PHE A 36 3.82 -8.12 3.91
C PHE A 36 4.81 -6.95 4.10
N ASN A 37 4.31 -5.76 4.45
CA ASN A 37 5.19 -4.61 4.72
C ASN A 37 6.12 -4.85 5.91
N ALA A 38 5.65 -5.51 6.97
CA ALA A 38 6.50 -5.89 8.10
C ALA A 38 7.62 -6.87 7.68
N LEU A 39 7.32 -7.82 6.80
CA LEU A 39 8.33 -8.70 6.22
C LEU A 39 9.35 -7.93 5.37
N LEU A 40 8.91 -6.96 4.56
CA LEU A 40 9.82 -6.12 3.77
C LEU A 40 10.77 -5.31 4.66
N GLU A 41 10.29 -4.73 5.76
CA GLU A 41 11.16 -4.01 6.70
C GLU A 41 12.20 -4.94 7.37
N LYS A 42 11.80 -6.18 7.70
CA LYS A 42 12.75 -7.19 8.19
C LYS A 42 13.82 -7.51 7.14
N GLN A 43 13.45 -7.67 5.86
CA GLN A 43 14.41 -7.91 4.79
C GLN A 43 15.32 -6.71 4.56
N LYS A 44 14.78 -5.50 4.63
CA LYS A 44 15.55 -4.27 4.49
C LYS A 44 16.61 -4.12 5.59
N ALA A 45 16.25 -4.44 6.83
CA ALA A 45 17.19 -4.46 7.95
C ALA A 45 18.30 -5.50 7.72
N TRP A 46 17.92 -6.73 7.35
CA TRP A 46 18.88 -7.79 7.06
C TRP A 46 19.85 -7.44 5.93
N VAL A 47 19.35 -6.92 4.80
CA VAL A 47 20.20 -6.45 3.69
C VAL A 47 21.14 -5.33 4.16
N ALA A 48 20.64 -4.37 4.93
CA ALA A 48 21.48 -3.28 5.44
C ALA A 48 22.60 -3.79 6.37
N ASP A 49 22.28 -4.75 7.26
CA ASP A 49 23.25 -5.36 8.16
C ASP A 49 24.32 -6.14 7.37
N GLU A 50 23.92 -6.95 6.39
CA GLU A 50 24.85 -7.71 5.52
C GLU A 50 25.80 -6.78 4.77
N LEU A 51 25.26 -5.73 4.13
CA LEU A 51 26.05 -4.76 3.37
C LEU A 51 27.02 -3.99 4.26
N SER A 52 26.61 -3.66 5.48
CA SER A 52 27.46 -3.02 6.50
C SER A 52 28.61 -3.95 6.92
N MET A 53 28.30 -5.23 7.20
CA MET A 53 29.31 -6.21 7.62
C MET A 53 30.33 -6.53 6.53
N THR A 54 29.90 -6.53 5.27
CA THR A 54 30.76 -6.85 4.11
C THR A 54 31.44 -5.63 3.51
N GLY A 55 31.05 -4.41 3.89
CA GLY A 55 31.50 -3.17 3.25
C GLY A 55 31.08 -3.07 1.78
N ASN A 56 29.99 -3.77 1.40
CA ASN A 56 29.58 -3.89 0.01
C ASN A 56 28.76 -2.66 -0.42
N HIS A 57 29.32 -1.89 -1.35
CA HIS A 57 28.69 -0.72 -1.97
C HIS A 57 28.45 -0.91 -3.47
N SER A 58 28.30 -2.16 -3.91
CA SER A 58 28.13 -2.48 -5.32
C SER A 58 26.78 -2.01 -5.87
N ALA A 59 26.64 -2.03 -7.21
CA ALA A 59 25.38 -1.72 -7.85
C ALA A 59 24.27 -2.72 -7.45
N GLU A 60 24.62 -3.99 -7.26
CA GLU A 60 23.72 -5.05 -6.80
C GLU A 60 23.18 -4.76 -5.40
N ALA A 61 24.03 -4.25 -4.49
CA ALA A 61 23.63 -3.83 -3.16
C ALA A 61 22.58 -2.70 -3.18
N HIS A 62 22.80 -1.71 -4.03
CA HIS A 62 21.83 -0.63 -4.26
C HIS A 62 20.53 -1.13 -4.91
N GLU A 63 20.62 -2.08 -5.84
CA GLU A 63 19.46 -2.66 -6.50
C GLU A 63 18.59 -3.48 -5.51
N ALA A 64 19.17 -4.15 -4.52
CA ALA A 64 18.42 -4.87 -3.50
C ALA A 64 17.51 -3.92 -2.68
N GLY A 65 18.05 -2.79 -2.20
CA GLY A 65 17.27 -1.79 -1.48
C GLY A 65 16.19 -1.13 -2.34
N ARG A 66 16.48 -0.90 -3.62
CA ARG A 66 15.51 -0.40 -4.61
C ARG A 66 14.39 -1.41 -4.84
N CYS A 67 14.70 -2.69 -5.02
CA CYS A 67 13.71 -3.77 -5.20
C CYS A 67 12.72 -3.82 -4.02
N LEU A 68 13.22 -3.76 -2.78
CA LEU A 68 12.37 -3.75 -1.59
C LEU A 68 11.46 -2.51 -1.51
N SER A 69 11.98 -1.36 -1.91
CA SER A 69 11.21 -0.11 -1.98
C SER A 69 10.08 -0.21 -3.02
N ILE A 70 10.37 -0.76 -4.20
CA ILE A 70 9.35 -1.00 -5.24
C ILE A 70 8.31 -1.99 -4.76
N ALA A 71 8.71 -3.09 -4.12
CA ALA A 71 7.79 -4.08 -3.58
C ALA A 71 6.80 -3.46 -2.59
N ARG A 72 7.27 -2.56 -1.71
CA ARG A 72 6.41 -1.81 -0.77
C ARG A 72 5.39 -0.96 -1.51
N THR A 73 5.83 -0.16 -2.49
CA THR A 73 4.92 0.67 -3.30
C THR A 73 3.88 -0.19 -4.02
N LYS A 74 4.30 -1.30 -4.64
CA LYS A 74 3.40 -2.20 -5.37
C LYS A 74 2.39 -2.89 -4.46
N MET A 75 2.78 -3.27 -3.24
CA MET A 75 1.84 -3.81 -2.27
C MET A 75 0.81 -2.76 -1.82
N GLN A 76 1.24 -1.52 -1.60
CA GLN A 76 0.34 -0.42 -1.25
C GLN A 76 -0.66 -0.12 -2.36
N GLU A 77 -0.19 -0.06 -3.61
CA GLU A 77 -1.04 0.09 -4.80
C GLU A 77 -2.04 -1.07 -4.92
N ALA A 78 -1.58 -2.32 -4.79
CA ALA A 78 -2.43 -3.50 -4.85
C ALA A 78 -3.50 -3.49 -3.75
N CYS A 79 -3.13 -3.18 -2.51
CA CYS A 79 -4.07 -3.07 -1.40
C CYS A 79 -5.08 -1.94 -1.61
N MET A 80 -4.65 -0.80 -2.17
CA MET A 80 -5.54 0.31 -2.50
C MET A 80 -6.57 -0.11 -3.54
N TRP A 81 -6.15 -0.72 -4.64
CA TRP A 81 -7.06 -1.18 -5.70
C TRP A 81 -8.01 -2.28 -5.20
N ALA A 82 -7.53 -3.22 -4.38
CA ALA A 82 -8.36 -4.26 -3.79
C ALA A 82 -9.41 -3.67 -2.82
N CYS A 83 -9.02 -2.73 -1.95
CA CYS A 83 -9.96 -2.03 -1.06
C CYS A 83 -10.98 -1.21 -1.86
N ARG A 84 -10.57 -0.58 -2.97
CA ARG A 84 -11.47 0.15 -3.86
C ARG A 84 -12.47 -0.78 -4.55
N ALA A 85 -12.06 -1.98 -4.97
CA ALA A 85 -12.94 -3.00 -5.53
C ALA A 85 -13.99 -3.49 -4.52
N VAL A 86 -13.62 -3.62 -3.24
CA VAL A 86 -14.57 -3.88 -2.15
C VAL A 86 -15.49 -2.68 -1.97
N ALA A 87 -14.94 -1.47 -1.84
CA ALA A 87 -15.70 -0.27 -1.56
C ALA A 87 -16.69 0.10 -2.68
N ARG A 88 -16.38 -0.22 -3.94
CA ARG A 88 -17.17 0.15 -5.13
C ARG A 88 -17.65 1.61 -5.05
N PRO A 89 -16.71 2.56 -4.90
CA PRO A 89 -17.10 3.96 -4.80
C PRO A 89 -17.69 4.42 -6.13
N ASP A 90 -18.58 5.42 -6.06
CA ASP A 90 -19.18 6.01 -7.25
C ASP A 90 -18.12 6.67 -8.15
N ALA A 91 -18.45 6.87 -9.44
CA ALA A 91 -17.52 7.37 -10.45
C ALA A 91 -16.93 8.77 -10.15
N ASP A 92 -17.54 9.51 -9.23
CA ASP A 92 -17.11 10.85 -8.79
C ASP A 92 -16.08 10.83 -7.64
N CYS A 93 -15.54 9.65 -7.28
CA CYS A 93 -14.65 9.44 -6.13
C CYS A 93 -13.25 8.90 -6.50
#